data_AF-A0A5N5QBH6-F1
#
_entry.id   AF-A0A5N5QBH6-F1
#
_cell.length_a   1.000
_cell.length_b   1.000
_cell.length_c   1.000
_cell.angle_alpha   90.00
_cell.angle_beta   90.00
_cell.angle_gamma   90.00
#
_symmetry.space_group_name_H-M   'P 1'
#
loop_
_entity.id
_entity.type
_entity.pdbx_description
1 polymer ?
#
loop_
_entity_poly.entity_id
_entity_poly.type
_entity_poly.pdbx_seq_one_letter_code
_entity_poly.pdbx_strand_id
1 'polypeptide(L)'
;MDNITVDNTVPVEHNEAWKLQRVTLHISPYITDRIVWKMLVWETNGLDSRIVDIFPAYDDINGAEGRATGVTVSLNLKDPRLVNLELEDECRGSFIDISMSQGNHGHLMSFLGINIIGSNAVGFRVPHRGDRVDFYLGILEHLSHIGILDPADCDDAYVYTGLIEIGCLDARQKI
;
A
#
# COMPACT_ATOMS: atom_id res chain seq x y z
N MET A 1 17.88 0.86 -15.02
CA MET A 1 16.62 0.64 -14.26
C MET A 1 16.89 -0.56 -13.41
N ASP A 2 16.72 -0.41 -12.11
CA ASP A 2 16.92 -1.53 -11.19
C ASP A 2 15.57 -2.22 -11.02
N ASN A 3 15.53 -3.53 -11.24
CA ASN A 3 14.31 -4.30 -11.06
C ASN A 3 14.12 -4.61 -9.56
N ILE A 4 12.88 -4.56 -9.09
CA ILE A 4 12.50 -5.13 -7.80
C ILE A 4 11.66 -6.38 -8.04
N THR A 5 11.69 -7.31 -7.09
CA THR A 5 10.85 -8.52 -7.15
C THR A 5 9.52 -8.26 -6.46
N VAL A 6 8.42 -8.57 -7.15
CA VAL A 6 7.07 -8.55 -6.56
C VAL A 6 6.62 -9.99 -6.32
N ASP A 7 6.55 -10.39 -5.06
CA ASP A 7 6.08 -11.71 -4.64
C ASP A 7 4.58 -11.66 -4.40
N ASN A 8 3.82 -12.20 -5.34
CA ASN A 8 2.36 -12.14 -5.34
C ASN A 8 1.74 -13.48 -4.97
N THR A 9 0.83 -13.47 -3.99
CA THR A 9 -0.06 -14.61 -3.68
C THR A 9 -1.52 -14.36 -4.01
N VAL A 10 -1.85 -13.17 -4.53
CA VAL A 10 -3.22 -12.79 -4.90
C VAL A 10 -3.57 -13.35 -6.29
N PRO A 11 -4.68 -14.09 -6.43
CA PRO A 11 -5.16 -14.52 -7.74
C PRO A 11 -5.52 -13.33 -8.64
N VAL A 12 -4.95 -13.35 -9.85
CA VAL A 12 -5.13 -12.34 -10.90
C VAL A 12 -6.30 -12.66 -11.85
N GLU A 13 -6.88 -13.84 -11.75
CA GLU A 13 -8.03 -14.22 -12.58
C GLU A 13 -9.25 -13.38 -12.20
N HIS A 14 -10.11 -13.09 -13.19
CA HIS A 14 -11.31 -12.26 -13.00
C HIS A 14 -11.00 -10.88 -12.39
N ASN A 15 -9.82 -10.33 -12.69
CA ASN A 15 -9.36 -9.04 -12.15
C ASN A 15 -10.33 -7.87 -12.42
N GLU A 16 -11.10 -7.90 -13.50
CA GLU A 16 -12.11 -6.89 -13.79
C GLU A 16 -13.36 -6.97 -12.90
N ALA A 17 -13.66 -8.14 -12.34
CA ALA A 17 -14.81 -8.37 -11.47
C ALA A 17 -14.60 -7.80 -10.06
N TRP A 18 -13.35 -7.80 -9.58
CA TRP A 18 -12.97 -7.23 -8.29
C TRP A 18 -12.83 -5.72 -8.39
N LYS A 19 -13.79 -4.98 -7.82
CA LYS A 19 -13.83 -3.52 -7.81
C LYS A 19 -13.06 -2.97 -6.62
N LEU A 20 -12.18 -2.02 -6.87
CA LEU A 20 -11.50 -1.29 -5.79
C LEU A 20 -12.55 -0.47 -5.05
N GLN A 21 -12.57 -0.56 -3.72
CA GLN A 21 -13.47 0.22 -2.87
C GLN A 21 -12.72 1.28 -2.08
N ARG A 22 -11.53 0.93 -1.59
CA ARG A 22 -10.79 1.79 -0.67
C ARG A 22 -9.32 1.42 -0.64
N VAL A 23 -8.48 2.43 -0.52
CA VAL A 23 -7.05 2.27 -0.23
C VAL A 23 -6.79 2.89 1.14
N THR A 24 -6.14 2.14 2.01
CA THR A 24 -5.70 2.62 3.32
C THR A 24 -4.18 2.52 3.42
N LEU A 25 -3.50 3.63 3.64
CA LEU A 25 -2.07 3.69 3.93
C LEU A 25 -1.88 3.81 5.44
N HIS A 26 -1.28 2.78 6.02
CA HIS A 26 -1.00 2.71 7.45
C HIS A 26 0.50 2.85 7.72
N ILE A 27 0.83 3.64 8.73
CA ILE A 27 2.18 3.97 9.13
C ILE A 27 2.27 3.69 10.64
N SER A 28 2.79 2.51 11.01
CA SER A 28 2.77 2.06 12.40
C SER A 28 3.87 2.75 13.24
N PRO A 29 3.52 3.40 14.38
CA PRO A 29 4.51 3.94 15.30
C PRO A 29 5.08 2.90 16.27
N TYR A 30 4.38 1.77 16.46
CA TYR A 30 4.53 0.86 17.61
C TYR A 30 5.59 -0.24 17.47
N ILE A 31 6.22 -0.38 16.31
CA ILE A 31 7.38 -1.26 16.18
C ILE A 31 8.58 -0.48 16.71
N THR A 32 9.10 -0.94 17.85
CA THR A 32 9.92 -0.20 18.83
C THR A 32 11.11 0.56 18.25
N ASP A 33 11.55 0.22 17.04
CA ASP A 33 12.69 0.86 16.38
C ASP A 33 12.37 1.42 14.96
N ARG A 34 11.14 1.30 14.41
CA ARG A 34 10.92 1.44 12.94
C ARG A 34 9.54 1.91 12.49
N ILE A 35 9.50 2.75 11.46
CA ILE A 35 8.28 3.05 10.70
C ILE A 35 8.01 1.91 9.73
N VAL A 36 6.92 1.18 9.95
CA VAL A 36 6.43 0.16 9.02
C VAL A 36 5.23 0.71 8.27
N TRP A 37 5.40 0.78 6.97
CA TRP A 37 4.35 1.15 6.03
C TRP A 37 3.60 -0.10 5.56
N LYS A 38 2.29 0.05 5.39
CA LYS A 38 1.42 -0.96 4.82
C LYS A 38 0.35 -0.28 3.98
N MET A 39 0.13 -0.74 2.75
CA MET A 39 -1.05 -0.38 1.97
C MET A 39 -2.04 -1.53 2.02
N LEU A 40 -3.29 -1.21 2.31
CA LEU A 40 -4.43 -2.10 2.30
C LEU A 40 -5.35 -1.67 1.17
N VAL A 41 -5.67 -2.58 0.27
CA VAL A 41 -6.64 -2.32 -0.78
C VAL A 41 -7.85 -3.21 -0.55
N TRP A 42 -8.98 -2.59 -0.25
CA TRP A 42 -10.25 -3.29 -0.13
C TRP A 42 -10.90 -3.42 -1.50
N GLU A 43 -11.25 -4.65 -1.86
CA GLU A 43 -11.93 -5.00 -3.11
C GLU A 43 -13.22 -5.77 -2.86
N THR A 44 -14.19 -5.61 -3.76
CA THR A 44 -15.46 -6.35 -3.74
C THR A 44 -15.80 -6.97 -5.09
N ASN A 45 -16.51 -8.10 -5.06
CA ASN A 45 -17.08 -8.74 -6.25
C ASN A 45 -18.47 -9.28 -5.89
N GLY A 46 -19.52 -8.53 -6.23
CA GLY A 46 -20.88 -8.84 -5.79
C GLY A 46 -21.01 -8.79 -4.26
N LEU A 47 -21.23 -9.94 -3.63
CA LEU A 47 -21.31 -10.08 -2.17
C LEU A 47 -19.97 -10.46 -1.53
N ASP A 48 -18.99 -10.86 -2.33
CA ASP A 48 -17.66 -11.22 -1.85
C ASP A 48 -16.82 -9.97 -1.61
N SER A 49 -15.94 -10.04 -0.62
CA SER A 49 -15.02 -8.96 -0.29
C SER A 49 -13.67 -9.52 0.16
N ARG A 50 -12.59 -8.80 -0.14
CA ARG A 50 -11.24 -9.19 0.25
C ARG A 50 -10.37 -7.96 0.46
N ILE A 51 -9.30 -8.14 1.24
CA ILE A 51 -8.26 -7.14 1.39
C ILE A 51 -6.98 -7.68 0.75
N VAL A 52 -6.37 -6.85 -0.08
CA VAL A 52 -5.03 -7.06 -0.62
C VAL A 52 -4.06 -6.22 0.20
N ASP A 53 -3.14 -6.90 0.88
CA ASP A 53 -2.05 -6.25 1.59
C ASP A 53 -0.85 -6.08 0.65
N ILE A 54 -0.26 -4.88 0.64
CA ILE A 54 0.96 -4.55 -0.11
C ILE A 54 2.02 -4.05 0.86
N PHE A 55 3.10 -4.82 0.95
CA PHE A 55 4.23 -4.57 1.85
C PHE A 55 5.55 -4.53 1.09
N PRO A 56 6.39 -3.52 1.29
CA PRO A 56 7.74 -3.51 0.77
C PRO A 56 8.63 -4.48 1.55
N ALA A 57 9.46 -5.23 0.82
CA ALA A 57 10.60 -5.95 1.35
C ALA A 57 11.84 -5.05 1.25
N TYR A 58 12.72 -5.10 2.25
CA TYR A 58 13.94 -4.27 2.32
C TYR A 58 15.17 -5.16 2.49
N ASP A 59 16.32 -4.72 1.94
CA ASP A 59 17.62 -5.42 2.03
C ASP A 59 18.07 -5.58 3.50
N ASP A 60 17.79 -4.57 4.32
CA ASP A 60 18.07 -4.61 5.74
C ASP A 60 16.88 -5.17 6.50
N ILE A 61 17.15 -6.20 7.31
CA ILE A 61 16.28 -6.75 8.36
C ILE A 61 15.78 -5.62 9.28
N ASN A 62 16.40 -4.43 9.23
CA ASN A 62 16.16 -3.31 10.12
C ASN A 62 15.36 -2.14 9.57
N GLY A 63 14.90 -2.17 8.31
CA GLY A 63 13.81 -1.34 7.83
C GLY A 63 13.79 0.14 8.30
N ALA A 64 14.94 0.79 8.47
CA ALA A 64 15.03 2.20 8.88
C ALA A 64 15.53 3.07 7.71
N GLU A 65 16.45 2.55 6.89
CA GLU A 65 17.09 3.30 5.79
C GLU A 65 17.39 2.41 4.56
N GLY A 66 17.03 1.13 4.63
CA GLY A 66 17.35 0.14 3.61
C GLY A 66 16.56 0.36 2.34
N ARG A 67 17.23 0.15 1.20
CA ARG A 67 16.61 0.14 -0.13
C ARG A 67 15.52 -0.94 -0.18
N ALA A 68 14.37 -0.61 -0.78
CA ALA A 68 13.36 -1.61 -1.10
C ALA A 68 13.93 -2.62 -2.12
N THR A 69 13.92 -3.90 -1.76
CA THR A 69 14.36 -5.03 -2.59
C THR A 69 13.24 -5.67 -3.36
N GLY A 70 12.02 -5.50 -2.84
CA GLY A 70 10.85 -6.14 -3.38
C GLY A 70 9.58 -5.64 -2.74
N VAL A 71 8.48 -6.28 -3.13
CA VAL A 71 7.14 -6.02 -2.63
C VAL A 71 6.44 -7.37 -2.48
N THR A 72 5.87 -7.61 -1.31
CA THR A 72 4.95 -8.71 -1.07
C THR A 72 3.53 -8.21 -1.28
N VAL A 73 2.78 -8.93 -2.12
CA VAL A 73 1.36 -8.67 -2.37
C VAL A 73 0.58 -9.91 -1.98
N SER A 74 -0.29 -9.81 -0.98
CA SER A 74 -0.93 -10.98 -0.39
C SER A 74 -2.39 -10.76 -0.06
N LEU A 75 -3.17 -11.84 -0.15
CA LEU A 75 -4.54 -11.85 0.35
C LEU A 75 -4.55 -11.87 1.86
N ASN A 76 -5.24 -10.90 2.44
CA ASN A 76 -5.58 -10.91 3.85
C ASN A 76 -6.89 -11.70 4.03
N LEU A 77 -6.81 -12.78 4.80
CA LEU A 77 -7.94 -13.68 5.06
C LEU A 77 -8.82 -13.21 6.22
N LYS A 78 -8.48 -12.09 6.88
CA LYS A 78 -9.34 -11.49 7.91
C LYS A 78 -10.58 -10.87 7.27
N ASP A 79 -11.67 -10.85 8.02
CA ASP A 79 -12.88 -10.12 7.63
C ASP A 79 -12.55 -8.62 7.49
N PRO A 80 -12.85 -7.98 6.33
CA PRO A 80 -12.57 -6.57 6.13
C PRO A 80 -13.17 -5.65 7.19
N ARG A 81 -14.32 -6.00 7.77
CA ARG A 81 -14.93 -5.23 8.86
C ARG A 81 -14.10 -5.28 10.14
N LEU A 82 -13.49 -6.43 10.44
CA LEU A 82 -12.60 -6.57 11.59
C LEU A 82 -11.29 -5.81 11.35
N VAL A 83 -10.75 -5.85 10.14
CA VAL A 83 -9.55 -5.06 9.80
C VAL A 83 -9.83 -3.57 9.94
N ASN A 84 -11.03 -3.09 9.57
CA ASN A 84 -11.40 -1.68 9.78
C ASN A 84 -11.44 -1.30 11.24
N LEU A 85 -12.06 -2.14 12.08
CA LEU A 85 -12.11 -1.93 13.52
C LEU A 85 -10.70 -1.97 14.14
N GLU A 86 -9.86 -2.92 13.73
CA GLU A 86 -8.46 -2.99 14.16
C GLU A 86 -7.69 -1.73 13.74
N LEU A 87 -7.88 -1.23 12.52
CA LEU A 87 -7.24 0.01 12.07
C LEU A 87 -7.76 1.21 12.86
N GLU A 88 -9.06 1.32 13.11
CA GLU A 88 -9.65 2.39 13.93
C GLU A 88 -9.12 2.37 15.38
N ASP A 89 -8.98 1.17 15.97
CA ASP A 89 -8.50 0.96 17.34
C ASP A 89 -6.98 1.12 17.49
N GLU A 90 -6.19 0.63 16.53
CA GLU A 90 -4.73 0.83 16.47
C GLU A 90 -4.39 2.30 16.21
N CYS A 91 -5.26 3.03 15.49
CA CYS A 91 -4.97 4.35 14.98
C CYS A 91 -5.61 5.50 15.78
N ARG A 92 -5.38 5.55 17.10
CA ARG A 92 -5.42 6.83 17.84
C ARG A 92 -4.45 7.92 17.32
N GLY A 93 -3.79 7.67 16.20
CA GLY A 93 -3.34 8.69 15.27
C GLY A 93 -2.54 8.02 14.16
N SER A 94 -3.06 8.08 12.92
CA SER A 94 -2.28 8.31 11.69
C SER A 94 -2.30 7.23 10.60
N PHE A 95 -3.40 7.18 9.84
CA PHE A 95 -3.48 6.53 8.52
C PHE A 95 -4.12 7.48 7.50
N ILE A 96 -3.93 7.17 6.22
CA ILE A 96 -4.60 7.86 5.10
C ILE A 96 -5.62 6.87 4.55
N ASP A 97 -6.86 7.32 4.42
CA ASP A 97 -7.95 6.54 3.86
C ASP A 97 -8.51 7.25 2.63
N ILE A 98 -8.55 6.52 1.51
CA ILE A 98 -8.95 7.05 0.22
C ILE A 98 -10.04 6.14 -0.33
N SER A 99 -11.24 6.69 -0.50
CA SER A 99 -12.36 5.98 -1.11
C SER A 99 -12.21 5.95 -2.63
N MET A 100 -12.36 4.77 -3.22
CA MET A 100 -12.21 4.57 -4.66
C MET A 100 -13.59 4.60 -5.31
N SER A 101 -13.82 5.54 -6.24
CA SER A 101 -15.09 5.66 -6.97
C SER A 101 -15.17 4.74 -8.19
N GLN A 102 -14.02 4.23 -8.64
CA GLN A 102 -13.88 3.44 -9.85
C GLN A 102 -12.58 2.60 -9.79
N GLY A 103 -12.32 1.83 -10.84
CA GLY A 103 -11.16 0.94 -10.92
C GLY A 103 -11.49 -0.51 -10.56
N ASN A 104 -10.51 -1.37 -10.77
CA ASN A 104 -10.61 -2.80 -10.53
C ASN A 104 -9.22 -3.36 -10.21
N HIS A 105 -9.17 -4.61 -9.76
CA HIS A 105 -7.93 -5.30 -9.41
C HIS A 105 -6.92 -5.32 -10.56
N GLY A 106 -7.39 -5.38 -11.81
CA GLY A 106 -6.53 -5.38 -12.99
C GLY A 106 -5.68 -4.13 -13.12
N HIS A 107 -6.23 -2.97 -12.76
CA HIS A 107 -5.47 -1.71 -12.75
C HIS A 107 -4.36 -1.72 -11.70
N LEU A 108 -4.65 -2.23 -10.49
CA LEU A 108 -3.66 -2.39 -9.43
C LEU A 108 -2.54 -3.37 -9.86
N MET A 109 -2.92 -4.53 -10.39
CA MET A 109 -1.95 -5.53 -10.87
C MET A 109 -1.11 -5.03 -12.04
N SER A 110 -1.70 -4.26 -12.96
CA SER A 110 -0.99 -3.66 -14.09
C SER A 110 0.09 -2.68 -13.63
N PHE A 111 -0.20 -1.82 -12.66
CA PHE A 111 0.83 -0.96 -12.07
C PHE A 111 1.92 -1.77 -11.41
N LEU A 112 1.51 -2.80 -10.66
CA LEU A 112 2.43 -3.66 -9.93
C LEU A 112 3.23 -4.62 -10.83
N GLY A 113 2.98 -4.63 -12.14
CA GLY A 113 3.62 -5.55 -13.07
C GLY A 113 3.32 -7.03 -12.78
N ILE A 114 2.20 -7.31 -12.12
CA ILE A 114 1.78 -8.64 -11.71
C ILE A 114 0.86 -9.21 -12.78
N ASN A 115 1.21 -10.38 -13.34
CA ASN A 115 0.36 -11.10 -14.28
C ASN A 115 0.12 -12.55 -13.88
N ILE A 116 0.78 -13.05 -12.82
CA ILE A 116 0.61 -14.39 -12.27
C ILE A 116 0.82 -14.38 -10.75
N ILE A 117 0.37 -15.47 -10.09
CA ILE A 117 0.83 -15.81 -8.75
C ILE A 117 2.30 -16.24 -8.82
N GLY A 118 3.11 -15.78 -7.87
CA GLY A 118 4.54 -16.05 -7.77
C GLY A 118 5.38 -14.77 -7.82
N SER A 119 6.67 -14.95 -8.06
CA SER A 119 7.64 -13.85 -8.13
C SER A 119 7.64 -13.22 -9.52
N ASN A 120 7.39 -11.91 -9.58
CA ASN A 120 7.35 -11.12 -10.80
C ASN A 120 8.52 -10.11 -10.77
N ALA A 121 9.35 -10.08 -11.81
CA ALA A 121 10.41 -9.08 -11.92
C ALA A 121 9.85 -7.81 -12.56
N VAL A 122 9.82 -6.71 -11.82
CA VAL A 122 9.14 -5.49 -12.25
C VAL A 122 10.14 -4.34 -12.33
N GLY A 123 10.23 -3.79 -13.54
CA GLY A 123 11.04 -2.61 -13.83
C GLY A 123 10.32 -1.34 -13.38
N PHE A 124 10.13 -1.17 -12.08
CA PHE A 124 9.70 0.12 -11.57
C PHE A 124 10.79 1.15 -11.85
N ARG A 125 10.39 2.40 -12.15
CA ARG A 125 11.24 3.53 -11.80
C ARG A 125 11.27 3.56 -10.28
N VAL A 126 12.16 2.77 -9.68
CA VAL A 126 12.51 2.93 -8.26
C VAL A 126 12.85 4.42 -8.13
N PRO A 127 12.12 5.19 -7.31
CA PRO A 127 12.48 6.57 -7.02
C PRO A 127 13.96 6.58 -6.70
N HIS A 128 14.72 7.43 -7.39
CA HIS A 128 16.15 7.53 -7.19
C HIS A 128 16.41 8.16 -5.82
N ARG A 129 16.33 7.30 -4.78
CA ARG A 129 16.61 7.43 -3.34
C ARG A 129 15.44 6.87 -2.54
N GLY A 130 15.72 5.82 -1.75
CA GLY A 130 15.34 5.66 -0.34
C GLY A 130 13.90 5.77 0.16
N ASP A 131 12.98 6.48 -0.49
CA ASP A 131 11.73 6.88 0.14
C ASP A 131 10.60 5.91 -0.16
N ARG A 132 10.21 5.21 0.91
CA ARG A 132 9.11 4.24 0.98
C ARG A 132 7.78 4.90 0.66
N VAL A 133 7.69 6.17 1.09
CA VAL A 133 6.63 7.10 0.77
C VAL A 133 6.40 7.15 -0.74
N ASP A 134 7.46 7.40 -1.52
CA ASP A 134 7.36 7.51 -2.97
C ASP A 134 6.89 6.22 -3.65
N PHE A 135 7.17 5.04 -3.07
CA PHE A 135 6.61 3.80 -3.60
C PHE A 135 5.08 3.77 -3.45
N TYR A 136 4.57 4.05 -2.25
CA TYR A 136 3.14 4.01 -1.97
C TYR A 136 2.38 5.14 -2.64
N LEU A 137 2.95 6.34 -2.63
CA LEU A 137 2.37 7.49 -3.33
C LEU A 137 2.48 7.32 -4.84
N GLY A 138 3.53 6.67 -5.35
CA GLY A 138 3.63 6.30 -6.76
C GLY A 138 2.51 5.36 -7.25
N ILE A 139 2.00 4.46 -6.40
CA ILE A 139 0.78 3.68 -6.71
C ILE A 139 -0.41 4.64 -6.88
N LEU A 140 -0.61 5.56 -5.93
CA LEU A 140 -1.73 6.51 -5.97
C LEU A 140 -1.64 7.46 -7.16
N GLU A 141 -0.46 8.00 -7.44
CA GLU A 141 -0.18 8.85 -8.61
C GLU A 141 -0.51 8.13 -9.91
N HIS A 142 -0.11 6.87 -10.03
CA HIS A 142 -0.43 6.09 -11.23
C HIS A 142 -1.93 5.90 -11.39
N LEU A 143 -2.63 5.50 -10.32
CA LEU A 143 -4.08 5.37 -10.32
C LEU A 143 -4.76 6.70 -10.67
N SER A 144 -4.21 7.83 -10.22
CA SER A 144 -4.70 9.15 -10.58
C SER A 144 -4.48 9.47 -12.06
N HIS A 145 -3.29 9.19 -12.60
CA HIS A 145 -2.95 9.45 -14.00
C HIS A 145 -3.83 8.64 -14.96
N ILE A 146 -4.15 7.39 -14.64
CA ILE A 146 -5.09 6.60 -15.45
C ILE A 146 -6.56 6.93 -15.18
N GLY A 147 -6.82 7.99 -14.41
CA GLY A 147 -8.14 8.54 -14.15
C GLY A 147 -9.00 7.68 -13.24
N ILE A 148 -8.40 6.82 -12.40
CA ILE A 148 -9.12 6.00 -11.42
C ILE A 148 -9.29 6.73 -10.10
N LEU A 149 -8.25 7.45 -9.66
CA LEU A 149 -8.23 8.23 -8.44
C LEU A 149 -8.34 9.74 -8.76
N ASP A 150 -9.03 10.51 -7.93
CA ASP A 150 -9.03 11.97 -8.09
C ASP A 150 -7.62 12.51 -7.77
N PRO A 151 -7.02 13.36 -8.62
CA PRO A 151 -5.75 14.02 -8.31
C PRO A 151 -5.74 14.70 -6.94
N ALA A 152 -6.88 15.26 -6.49
CA ALA A 152 -6.98 15.91 -5.18
C ALA A 152 -6.75 14.92 -4.02
N ASP A 153 -7.28 13.70 -4.13
CA ASP A 153 -7.05 12.65 -3.13
C ASP A 153 -5.57 12.24 -3.05
N CYS A 154 -4.87 12.29 -4.20
CA CYS A 154 -3.43 12.03 -4.26
C CYS A 154 -2.63 13.16 -3.59
N ASP A 155 -2.98 14.42 -3.86
CA ASP A 155 -2.35 15.59 -3.23
C ASP A 155 -2.55 15.60 -1.71
N ASP A 156 -3.75 15.29 -1.24
CA ASP A 156 -4.07 15.15 0.18
C ASP A 156 -3.23 14.03 0.82
N ALA A 157 -3.11 12.87 0.14
CA ALA A 157 -2.29 11.76 0.62
C ALA A 157 -0.80 12.15 0.77
N TYR A 158 -0.26 12.97 -0.14
CA TYR A 158 1.10 13.53 -0.01
C TYR A 158 1.26 14.37 1.27
N VAL A 159 0.30 15.26 1.53
CA VAL A 159 0.34 16.14 2.71
C VAL A 159 0.20 15.33 4.00
N TYR A 160 -0.78 14.43 4.08
CA TYR A 160 -1.06 13.65 5.28
C TYR A 160 0.09 12.70 5.61
N THR A 161 0.73 12.12 4.59
CA THR A 161 1.91 11.25 4.77
C THR A 161 2.99 11.93 5.63
N GLY A 162 3.37 13.16 5.27
CA GLY A 162 4.42 13.88 6.01
C GLY A 162 4.01 14.20 7.45
N LEU A 163 2.76 14.56 7.68
CA LEU A 163 2.24 14.84 9.03
C LEU A 163 2.25 13.60 9.92
N ILE A 164 1.84 12.46 9.35
CA ILE A 164 1.80 11.17 10.05
C ILE A 164 3.23 10.72 10.40
N GLU A 165 4.15 10.82 9.45
CA GLU A 165 5.54 10.41 9.64
C GLU A 165 6.20 11.20 10.77
N ILE A 166 6.02 12.52 10.78
CA ILE A 166 6.49 13.41 11.87
C ILE A 166 5.85 12.98 13.20
N GLY A 167 4.54 12.77 13.24
CA GLY A 167 3.83 12.34 14.45
C GLY A 167 4.33 11.01 14.99
N CYS A 168 4.66 10.06 14.10
CA CYS A 168 5.23 8.76 14.47
C CYS A 168 6.65 8.89 15.05
N LEU A 169 7.49 9.77 14.49
CA LEU A 169 8.82 10.05 15.02
C LEU A 169 8.77 10.72 16.39
N ASP A 170 7.88 11.70 16.56
CA ASP A 170 7.69 12.42 17.83
C ASP A 170 7.15 11.50 18.95
N ALA A 171 6.24 10.57 18.60
CA ALA A 171 5.72 9.60 19.55
C ALA A 171 6.83 8.69 20.12
N ARG A 172 7.84 8.37 19.32
CA ARG A 172 8.98 7.53 19.75
C ARG A 172 9.95 8.24 20.67
N GLN A 173 10.18 9.54 20.47
CA GLN A 173 11.06 10.31 21.35
C GLN A 173 10.51 10.46 22.77
N LYS A 174 9.22 10.14 22.98
CA LYS A 174 8.52 10.26 24.28
C LYS A 174 8.42 8.94 25.04
N ILE A 175 8.95 7.84 24.49
CA ILE A 175 9.05 6.51 25.12
C ILE A 175 10.47 6.33 25.66
#